data_AF-A0A7X6L3V8-F1
#
_entry.id   AF-A0A7X6L3V8-F1
#
_cell.length_a   1.000
_cell.length_b   1.000
_cell.length_c   1.000
_cell.angle_alpha   90.00
_cell.angle_beta   90.00
_cell.angle_gamma   90.00
#
_symmetry.space_group_name_H-M   'P 1'
#
loop_
_entity.id
_entity.type
_entity.pdbx_description
1 polymer ?
#
loop_
_entity_poly.entity_id
_entity_poly.type
_entity_poly.pdbx_seq_one_letter_code
_entity_poly.pdbx_strand_id
1 'polypeptide(L)'
;MEKHEPSVEELTESVIRAGTESGYQISRDDTGRLQITAIDESPVEPPLTFAVTDQELHDYYLRLAANTGKPVGAGTPWKTWMLLMATHLDEAVYKAGVLNQPCVITIGETGFWPVPR
;
A
#
# COMPACT_ATOMS: atom_id res chain seq x y z
N MET A 1 -11.25 15.27 20.23
CA MET A 1 -10.42 14.08 19.94
C MET A 1 -9.24 14.61 19.14
N GLU A 2 -8.05 14.63 19.73
CA GLU A 2 -6.87 15.17 19.06
C GLU A 2 -6.65 14.40 17.74
N LYS A 3 -6.46 15.15 16.66
CA LYS A 3 -6.02 14.61 15.38
C LYS A 3 -4.58 14.16 15.56
N HIS A 4 -4.36 12.92 15.97
CA HIS A 4 -3.04 12.31 15.87
C HIS A 4 -2.77 12.03 14.39
N GLU A 5 -1.66 12.56 13.88
CA GLU A 5 -1.10 12.15 12.60
C GLU A 5 -0.48 10.76 12.81
N PRO A 6 -0.83 9.76 11.98
CA PRO A 6 -0.32 8.41 12.15
C PRO A 6 1.20 8.39 11.95
N SER A 7 1.87 7.63 12.80
CA SER A 7 3.27 7.27 12.63
C SER A 7 3.47 6.43 11.37
N VAL A 8 4.73 6.37 10.90
CA VAL A 8 5.15 5.48 9.82
C VAL A 8 4.87 4.01 10.15
N GLU A 9 4.98 3.63 11.42
CA GLU A 9 4.69 2.27 11.88
C GLU A 9 3.19 1.97 11.71
N GLU A 10 2.30 2.86 12.16
CA GLU A 10 0.86 2.71 11.95
C GLU A 10 0.47 2.67 10.46
N LEU A 11 1.12 3.50 9.63
CA LEU A 11 0.94 3.46 8.18
C LEU A 11 1.39 2.11 7.61
N THR A 12 2.54 1.59 8.04
CA THR A 12 3.06 0.30 7.58
C THR A 12 2.17 -0.86 8.02
N GLU A 13 1.76 -0.88 9.27
CA GLU A 13 0.84 -1.88 9.82
C GLU A 13 -0.50 -1.87 9.08
N SER A 14 -1.00 -0.69 8.69
CA SER A 14 -2.22 -0.60 7.90
C SER A 14 -2.10 -1.21 6.51
N VAL A 15 -0.94 -1.09 5.86
CA VAL A 15 -0.66 -1.73 4.55
C VAL A 15 -0.64 -3.25 4.72
N ILE A 16 0.06 -3.76 5.74
CA ILE A 16 0.13 -5.20 6.04
C ILE A 16 -1.27 -5.74 6.33
N ARG A 17 -2.03 -5.03 7.17
CA ARG A 17 -3.39 -5.41 7.54
C ARG A 17 -4.32 -5.44 6.33
N ALA A 18 -4.33 -4.38 5.51
CA ALA A 18 -5.15 -4.32 4.30
C ALA A 18 -4.81 -5.46 3.34
N GLY A 19 -3.52 -5.76 3.15
CA GLY A 19 -3.11 -6.89 2.31
C GLY A 19 -3.52 -8.24 2.89
N THR A 20 -3.40 -8.43 4.20
CA THR A 20 -3.82 -9.67 4.88
C THR A 20 -5.32 -9.91 4.72
N GLU A 21 -6.13 -8.85 4.85
CA GLU A 21 -7.59 -8.90 4.64
C GLU A 21 -7.94 -9.24 3.17
N SER A 22 -7.06 -8.91 2.21
CA SER A 22 -7.17 -9.28 0.79
C SER A 22 -6.51 -10.63 0.42
N GLY A 23 -6.01 -11.41 1.38
CA GLY A 23 -5.38 -12.72 1.10
C GLY A 23 -3.89 -12.65 0.71
N TYR A 24 -3.23 -11.50 0.89
CA TYR A 24 -1.80 -11.32 0.62
C TYR A 24 -0.97 -11.64 1.86
N GLN A 25 0.06 -12.45 1.67
CA GLN A 25 1.11 -12.63 2.68
C GLN A 25 2.16 -11.53 2.51
N ILE A 26 2.14 -10.56 3.42
CA ILE A 26 3.06 -9.43 3.44
C ILE A 26 4.05 -9.59 4.58
N SER A 27 5.35 -9.52 4.25
CA SER A 27 6.45 -9.57 5.23
C SER A 27 7.43 -8.43 4.97
N ARG A 28 8.43 -8.27 5.86
CA ARG A 28 9.59 -7.41 5.59
C ARG A 28 10.75 -8.25 5.07
N ASP A 29 11.49 -7.71 4.09
CA ASP A 29 12.77 -8.27 3.65
C ASP A 29 13.89 -7.97 4.67
N ASP A 30 15.10 -8.49 4.42
CA ASP A 30 16.27 -8.29 5.29
C ASP A 30 16.71 -6.82 5.40
N THR A 31 16.23 -5.96 4.50
CA THR A 31 16.47 -4.51 4.50
C THR A 31 15.34 -3.72 5.16
N GLY A 32 14.31 -4.41 5.66
CA GLY A 32 13.15 -3.82 6.34
C GLY A 32 12.03 -3.36 5.41
N ARG A 33 12.12 -3.59 4.10
CA ARG A 33 11.09 -3.19 3.11
C ARG A 33 9.97 -4.20 3.06
N LEU A 34 8.74 -3.73 2.85
CA LEU A 34 7.61 -4.63 2.63
C LEU A 34 7.78 -5.45 1.35
N GLN A 35 7.28 -6.67 1.36
CA GLN A 35 7.19 -7.54 0.19
C GLN A 35 5.96 -8.45 0.28
N ILE A 36 5.30 -8.67 -0.85
CA ILE A 36 4.25 -9.69 -1.00
C ILE A 36 4.92 -10.99 -1.44
N THR A 37 4.83 -12.02 -0.60
CA THR A 37 5.48 -13.32 -0.83
C THR A 37 4.50 -14.39 -1.31
N ALA A 38 3.20 -14.20 -1.07
CA ALA A 38 2.15 -15.08 -1.59
C ALA A 38 0.82 -14.34 -1.74
N ILE A 39 -0.03 -14.84 -2.63
CA ILE A 39 -1.41 -14.40 -2.87
C ILE A 39 -2.29 -15.65 -2.81
N ASP A 40 -3.30 -15.67 -1.92
CA ASP A 40 -4.18 -16.84 -1.73
C ASP A 40 -3.40 -18.16 -1.62
N GLU A 41 -2.37 -18.16 -0.76
CA GLU A 41 -1.44 -19.28 -0.53
C GLU A 41 -0.51 -19.64 -1.71
N SER A 42 -0.68 -19.01 -2.88
CA SER A 42 0.18 -19.21 -4.04
C SER A 42 1.44 -18.33 -3.94
N PRO A 43 2.65 -18.91 -3.91
CA PRO A 43 3.89 -18.12 -3.82
C PRO A 43 4.07 -17.16 -5.00
N VAL A 44 4.60 -15.97 -4.70
CA VAL A 44 4.99 -14.96 -5.69
C VAL A 44 6.50 -14.97 -5.82
N GLU A 45 7.02 -15.38 -6.99
CA GLU A 45 8.46 -15.47 -7.27
C GLU A 45 8.80 -14.71 -8.58
N PRO A 46 9.66 -13.67 -8.53
CA PRO A 46 10.24 -13.08 -7.31
C PRO A 46 9.18 -12.33 -6.47
N PRO A 47 9.36 -12.20 -5.15
CA PRO A 47 8.44 -11.44 -4.30
C PRO A 47 8.22 -10.02 -4.81
N LEU A 48 6.99 -9.53 -4.69
CA LEU A 48 6.65 -8.17 -5.09
C LEU A 48 7.06 -7.19 -3.99
N THR A 49 8.29 -6.67 -4.08
CA THR A 49 8.84 -5.73 -3.10
C THR A 49 8.27 -4.32 -3.27
N PHE A 50 7.99 -3.65 -2.16
CA PHE A 50 7.69 -2.22 -2.12
C PHE A 50 8.99 -1.43 -2.15
N ALA A 51 9.28 -0.77 -3.27
CA ALA A 51 10.34 0.22 -3.39
C ALA A 51 9.81 1.60 -2.94
N VAL A 52 9.43 1.66 -1.67
CA VAL A 52 8.80 2.82 -1.04
C VAL A 52 9.52 3.07 0.27
N THR A 53 9.97 4.31 0.47
CA THR A 53 10.54 4.77 1.74
C THR A 53 9.45 5.17 2.72
N ASP A 54 9.78 5.16 4.00
CA ASP A 54 8.91 5.64 5.08
C ASP A 54 8.39 7.07 4.83
N GLN A 55 9.26 7.94 4.30
CA GLN A 55 8.88 9.31 3.95
C GLN A 55 7.90 9.35 2.78
N GLU A 56 8.11 8.56 1.73
CA GLU A 56 7.18 8.50 0.59
C GLU A 56 5.80 7.95 1.01
N LEU A 57 5.77 6.98 1.92
CA LEU A 57 4.53 6.44 2.49
C LEU A 57 3.78 7.51 3.31
N HIS A 58 4.51 8.28 4.12
CA HIS A 58 3.96 9.38 4.88
C HIS A 58 3.45 10.53 3.99
N ASP A 59 4.23 10.92 2.99
CA ASP A 59 3.85 11.95 2.01
C ASP A 59 2.61 11.52 1.22
N TYR A 60 2.49 10.23 0.93
CA TYR A 60 1.30 9.68 0.29
C TYR A 60 0.06 9.77 1.18
N TYR A 61 0.18 9.44 2.46
CA TYR A 61 -0.89 9.66 3.43
C TYR A 61 -1.33 11.14 3.45
N LEU A 62 -0.38 12.07 3.50
CA LEU A 62 -0.67 13.51 3.46
C LEU A 62 -1.38 13.95 2.18
N ARG A 63 -0.99 13.41 1.01
CA ARG A 63 -1.68 13.69 -0.26
C ARG A 63 -3.13 13.21 -0.25
N LEU A 64 -3.38 12.00 0.26
CA LEU A 64 -4.75 11.48 0.39
C LEU A 64 -5.55 12.30 1.41
N ALA A 65 -4.94 12.65 2.55
CA ALA A 65 -5.54 13.49 3.58
C ALA A 65 -5.97 14.85 3.04
N ALA A 66 -5.14 15.51 2.23
CA ALA A 66 -5.46 16.80 1.60
C ALA A 66 -6.65 16.72 0.62
N ASN A 67 -6.88 15.54 0.03
CA ASN A 67 -8.01 15.30 -0.87
C ASN A 67 -9.31 14.92 -0.12
N THR A 68 -9.27 14.71 1.20
CA THR A 68 -10.45 14.47 2.04
C THR A 68 -11.22 15.78 2.30
N GLY A 69 -12.08 16.15 1.35
CA GLY A 69 -12.88 17.37 1.40
C GLY A 69 -13.76 17.66 0.18
N LYS A 70 -13.74 16.80 -0.85
CA LYS A 70 -14.62 16.86 -2.03
C LYS A 70 -15.88 15.99 -1.80
N PRO A 71 -17.01 16.23 -2.49
CA PRO A 71 -18.36 16.08 -1.91
C PRO A 71 -18.90 14.64 -1.72
N VAL A 72 -18.07 13.60 -1.56
CA VAL A 72 -18.54 12.20 -1.52
C VAL A 72 -17.97 11.34 -0.36
N GLY A 73 -17.39 11.91 0.71
CA GLY A 73 -16.93 11.03 1.81
C GLY A 73 -16.73 11.71 3.16
N ALA A 74 -17.71 11.58 4.05
CA ALA A 74 -17.59 11.95 5.46
C ALA A 74 -16.63 10.99 6.19
N GLY A 75 -15.37 11.39 6.35
CA GLY A 75 -14.39 10.63 7.11
C GLY A 75 -13.19 11.48 7.53
N THR A 76 -12.46 11.01 8.55
CA THR A 76 -11.12 11.53 8.85
C THR A 76 -10.14 11.12 7.75
N PRO A 77 -9.00 11.81 7.59
CA PRO A 77 -7.91 11.36 6.74
C PRO A 77 -7.56 9.89 6.92
N TRP A 78 -7.44 9.45 8.18
CA TRP A 78 -7.19 8.05 8.53
C TRP A 78 -8.26 7.09 8.02
N LYS A 79 -9.55 7.44 8.15
CA LYS A 79 -10.62 6.57 7.63
C LYS A 79 -10.56 6.46 6.11
N THR A 80 -10.22 7.54 5.41
CA THR A 80 -10.05 7.52 3.95
C THR A 80 -8.85 6.69 3.55
N TRP A 81 -7.72 6.86 4.24
CA TRP A 81 -6.53 6.05 4.08
C TRP A 81 -6.84 4.55 4.20
N MET A 82 -7.46 4.14 5.30
CA MET A 82 -7.83 2.75 5.54
C MET A 82 -8.79 2.21 4.47
N LEU A 83 -9.77 3.01 4.04
CA LEU A 83 -10.73 2.62 3.02
C LEU A 83 -10.08 2.37 1.65
N LEU A 84 -9.14 3.24 1.26
CA LEU A 84 -8.52 3.18 -0.06
C LEU A 84 -7.34 2.19 -0.12
N MET A 85 -6.71 1.89 1.01
CA MET A 85 -5.49 1.08 1.04
C MET A 85 -5.67 -0.30 0.39
N ALA A 86 -6.77 -0.99 0.72
CA ALA A 86 -7.09 -2.28 0.11
C ALA A 86 -7.21 -2.17 -1.42
N THR A 87 -7.98 -1.18 -1.92
CA THR A 87 -8.14 -0.94 -3.36
C THR A 87 -6.80 -0.67 -4.05
N HIS A 88 -5.96 0.19 -3.49
CA HIS A 88 -4.66 0.50 -4.09
C HIS A 88 -3.72 -0.70 -4.11
N LEU A 89 -3.75 -1.56 -3.08
CA LEU A 89 -2.99 -2.81 -3.06
C LEU A 89 -3.49 -3.79 -4.13
N ASP A 90 -4.80 -4.00 -4.21
CA ASP A 90 -5.41 -4.90 -5.19
C ASP A 90 -5.12 -4.47 -6.62
N GLU A 91 -5.22 -3.17 -6.90
CA GLU A 91 -4.86 -2.61 -8.21
C GLU A 91 -3.39 -2.86 -8.53
N ALA A 92 -2.48 -2.63 -7.58
CA ALA A 92 -1.06 -2.82 -7.81
C ALA A 92 -0.71 -4.30 -8.08
N VAL A 93 -1.28 -5.22 -7.30
CA VAL A 93 -1.10 -6.68 -7.46
C VAL A 93 -1.69 -7.16 -8.78
N TYR A 94 -2.91 -6.76 -9.11
CA TYR A 94 -3.54 -7.10 -10.39
C TYR A 94 -2.69 -6.63 -11.57
N LYS A 95 -2.23 -5.37 -11.54
CA LYS A 95 -1.39 -4.81 -12.60
C LYS A 95 -0.03 -5.51 -12.71
N ALA A 96 0.58 -5.93 -11.60
CA ALA A 96 1.82 -6.69 -11.60
C ALA A 96 1.61 -8.05 -12.32
N GLY A 97 0.50 -8.72 -12.02
CA GLY A 97 0.09 -9.95 -12.72
C GLY A 97 -0.12 -9.76 -14.22
N VAL A 98 -0.72 -8.63 -14.63
CA VAL A 98 -0.92 -8.29 -16.06
C VAL A 98 0.41 -8.04 -16.78
N LEU A 99 1.39 -7.40 -16.12
CA LEU A 99 2.71 -7.14 -16.70
C LEU A 99 3.50 -8.45 -16.94
N ASN A 100 3.24 -9.48 -16.14
CA ASN A 100 3.83 -10.82 -16.26
C ASN A 100 5.36 -10.81 -16.37
N GLN A 101 6.02 -9.96 -15.57
CA GLN A 101 7.47 -9.83 -15.45
C GLN A 101 7.85 -9.34 -14.05
N PRO A 102 9.11 -9.49 -13.61
CA PRO A 102 9.56 -8.99 -12.31
C PRO A 102 9.27 -7.49 -12.14
N CYS A 103 8.61 -7.14 -11.03
CA CYS A 103 8.20 -5.76 -10.73
C CYS A 103 8.54 -5.36 -9.30
N VAL A 104 8.50 -4.05 -9.03
CA VAL A 104 8.40 -3.45 -7.70
C VAL A 104 7.14 -2.62 -7.60
N ILE A 105 6.58 -2.54 -6.39
CA ILE A 105 5.54 -1.55 -6.09
C ILE A 105 6.20 -0.23 -5.71
N THR A 106 5.82 0.85 -6.38
CA THR A 106 6.13 2.23 -6.00
C THR A 106 4.84 2.99 -5.69
N ILE A 107 4.96 4.24 -5.22
CA ILE A 107 3.80 5.14 -5.08
C ILE A 107 3.70 6.01 -6.32
N GLY A 108 2.66 5.81 -7.12
CA GLY A 108 2.32 6.63 -8.28
C GLY A 108 1.50 7.88 -7.92
N GLU A 109 0.82 8.42 -8.94
CA GLU A 109 -0.05 9.60 -8.80
C GLU A 109 -1.30 9.29 -7.97
N THR A 110 -1.92 8.14 -8.20
CA THR A 110 -3.21 7.75 -7.61
C THR A 110 -3.11 6.67 -6.54
N GLY A 111 -1.96 5.99 -6.41
CA GLY A 111 -1.78 4.96 -5.40
C GLY A 111 -0.57 4.07 -5.67
N PHE A 112 -0.59 2.85 -5.13
CA PHE A 112 0.47 1.89 -5.42
C PHE A 112 0.46 1.48 -6.89
N TRP A 113 1.65 1.36 -7.47
CA TRP A 113 1.80 1.04 -8.87
C TRP A 113 2.99 0.10 -9.10
N PRO A 114 2.80 -0.98 -9.88
CA PRO A 114 3.90 -1.86 -10.23
C PRO A 114 4.74 -1.25 -11.36
N VAL A 115 6.05 -1.24 -11.17
CA VAL A 115 7.04 -0.82 -12.16
C VAL A 115 7.95 -2.03 -12.47
N PRO A 116 8.15 -2.37 -13.76
CA PRO A 116 9.09 -3.42 -14.15
C PRO A 116 10.51 -3.13 -13.63
N ARG A 117 11.21 -4.19 -13.21
CA ARG A 117 12.63 -4.12 -12.82
C ARG A 117 13.56 -4.27 -14.01
#